data_AF-A0A8F1LAG6-F1
#
_entry.id   AF-A0A8F1LAG6-F1
#
_cell.length_a   1.000
_cell.length_b   1.000
_cell.length_c   1.000
_cell.angle_alpha   90.00
_cell.angle_beta   90.00
_cell.angle_gamma   90.00
#
_symmetry.space_group_name_H-M   'P 1'
#
loop_
_entity.id
_entity.type
_entity.pdbx_description
1 polymer ?
#
loop_
_entity_poly.entity_id
_entity_poly.type
_entity_poly.pdbx_seq_one_letter_code
_entity_poly.pdbx_strand_id
1 'polypeptide(L)'
;MLACGTRILGVKEYNCDKPECPHVRYVTNSCGSRACPSCGKKATDLWIATQLNRLPDCDWVHLVFTLPDTLWPVFKHRWLLDDVCRLAVENLLYAARKQVGTRYLLRHPYVWPSSQLASACACVSDLRSE
;
A
#
# COMPACT_ATOMS: atom_id res chain seq x y z
N MET A 1 25.10 8.21 4.52
CA MET A 1 25.38 9.47 5.24
C MET A 1 24.14 10.34 5.21
N LEU A 2 23.68 10.86 6.34
CA LEU A 2 22.49 11.72 6.44
C LEU A 2 22.86 13.19 6.14
N ALA A 3 23.11 13.49 4.86
CA ALA A 3 23.63 14.78 4.43
C ALA A 3 22.62 15.62 3.62
N CYS A 4 21.31 15.36 3.79
CA CYS A 4 20.27 16.10 3.08
C CYS A 4 20.29 17.59 3.47
N GLY A 5 20.18 18.50 2.50
CA GLY A 5 20.25 19.94 2.74
C GLY A 5 21.68 20.50 2.81
N THR A 6 22.70 19.66 2.66
CA THR A 6 24.09 20.10 2.59
C THR A 6 24.60 20.09 1.16
N ARG A 7 25.65 20.87 0.87
CA ARG A 7 26.31 20.88 -0.45
C ARG A 7 27.17 19.64 -0.72
N ILE A 8 27.34 18.76 0.27
CA ILE A 8 28.21 17.57 0.19
C ILE A 8 27.76 16.61 -0.92
N LEU A 9 26.46 16.52 -1.17
CA LEU A 9 25.87 15.65 -2.20
C LEU A 9 25.74 16.33 -3.58
N GLY A 10 26.36 17.49 -3.75
CA GLY A 10 26.22 18.33 -4.92
C GLY A 10 24.98 19.23 -4.86
N VAL A 11 24.99 20.23 -5.74
CA VAL A 11 23.99 21.28 -5.83
C VAL A 11 23.61 21.46 -7.29
N LYS A 12 22.33 21.65 -7.54
CA LYS A 12 21.80 22.07 -8.84
C LYS A 12 21.60 23.57 -8.83
N GLU A 13 22.11 24.21 -9.86
CA GLU A 13 21.99 25.64 -10.09
C GLU A 13 20.87 25.89 -11.09
N TYR A 14 19.92 26.73 -10.70
CA TYR A 14 18.79 27.14 -11.53
C TYR A 14 18.91 28.63 -11.81
N ASN A 15 19.00 28.96 -13.10
CA ASN A 15 19.03 30.34 -13.60
C ASN A 15 17.68 30.66 -14.24
N CYS A 16 17.32 31.95 -14.24
CA CYS A 16 16.16 32.42 -14.98
C CYS A 16 16.47 32.39 -16.49
N ASP A 17 15.48 32.05 -17.32
CA ASP A 17 15.64 32.02 -18.79
C ASP A 17 15.90 33.42 -19.38
N LYS A 18 15.59 34.49 -18.64
CA LYS A 18 15.86 35.88 -19.06
C LYS A 18 17.33 36.23 -18.80
N PRO A 19 18.10 36.61 -19.82
CA PRO A 19 19.54 36.90 -19.69
C PRO A 19 19.84 38.13 -18.82
N GLU A 20 18.85 38.99 -18.60
CA GLU A 20 18.97 40.23 -17.81
C GLU A 20 18.69 40.01 -16.31
N CYS A 21 18.23 38.82 -15.90
CA CYS A 21 17.83 38.55 -14.53
C CYS A 21 18.99 37.88 -13.75
N PRO A 22 19.60 38.53 -12.74
CA PRO A 22 20.70 37.96 -11.96
C PRO A 22 20.26 36.92 -10.92
N HIS A 23 19.03 36.41 -11.01
CA HIS A 23 18.48 35.51 -10.02
C HIS A 23 18.99 34.07 -10.22
N VAL A 24 19.81 33.61 -9.27
CA VAL A 24 20.33 32.23 -9.22
C VAL A 24 19.81 31.53 -7.98
N ARG A 25 19.25 30.34 -8.15
CA ARG A 25 18.78 29.47 -7.05
C ARG A 25 19.60 28.21 -6.99
N TYR A 26 20.09 27.90 -5.80
CA TYR A 26 20.87 26.71 -5.51
C TYR A 26 20.00 25.70 -4.76
N VAL A 27 19.82 24.51 -5.32
CA VAL A 27 19.06 23.42 -4.71
C VAL A 27 19.99 22.26 -4.43
N THR A 28 20.17 21.91 -3.16
CA THR A 28 21.00 20.78 -2.75
C THR A 28 20.35 19.45 -3.11
N ASN A 29 21.13 18.46 -3.54
CA ASN A 29 20.62 17.12 -3.80
C ASN A 29 20.17 16.41 -2.50
N SER A 30 19.14 15.58 -2.62
CA SER A 30 18.61 14.78 -1.51
C SER A 30 19.46 13.54 -1.25
N CYS A 31 19.58 13.11 0.01
CA CYS A 31 20.41 11.96 0.38
C CYS A 31 19.78 10.57 0.10
N GLY A 32 18.48 10.50 -0.24
CA GLY A 32 17.80 9.25 -0.58
C GLY A 32 17.63 8.23 0.56
N SER A 33 18.17 8.49 1.75
CA SER A 33 18.08 7.58 2.89
C SER A 33 16.73 7.62 3.58
N ARG A 34 16.16 6.46 3.92
CA ARG A 34 14.92 6.36 4.72
C ARG A 34 15.07 6.89 6.15
N ALA A 35 16.29 6.87 6.69
CA ALA A 35 16.58 7.39 8.02
C ALA A 35 16.67 8.94 8.06
N CYS A 36 16.71 9.59 6.89
CA CYS A 36 16.64 11.04 6.83
C CYS A 36 15.19 11.50 7.02
N PRO A 37 14.90 12.46 7.92
CA PRO A 37 13.53 12.95 8.12
C PRO A 37 12.87 13.44 6.82
N SER A 38 13.58 14.22 6.00
CA SER A 38 13.03 14.76 4.75
C SER A 38 12.84 13.70 3.67
N CYS A 39 13.85 12.87 3.42
CA CYS A 39 13.78 11.84 2.37
C CYS A 39 12.87 10.68 2.78
N GLY A 40 12.92 10.28 4.05
CA GLY A 40 12.06 9.26 4.64
C GLY A 40 10.60 9.68 4.64
N LYS A 41 10.28 10.94 5.02
CA LYS A 41 8.91 11.46 4.92
C LYS A 41 8.40 11.43 3.49
N LYS A 42 9.18 11.95 2.52
CA LYS A 42 8.81 11.91 1.10
C LYS A 42 8.58 10.47 0.61
N ALA A 43 9.45 9.54 0.96
CA ALA A 43 9.30 8.13 0.59
C ALA A 43 8.05 7.50 1.21
N THR A 44 7.74 7.86 2.46
CA THR A 44 6.53 7.41 3.17
C THR A 44 5.27 7.95 2.48
N ASP A 45 5.26 9.24 2.11
CA ASP A 45 4.11 9.86 1.43
C ASP A 45 3.86 9.24 0.05
N LEU A 46 4.92 8.99 -0.71
CA LEU A 46 4.82 8.26 -1.97
C LEU A 46 4.28 6.84 -1.78
N TRP A 47 4.72 6.15 -0.73
CA TRP A 47 4.22 4.82 -0.40
C TRP A 47 2.73 4.85 -0.01
N ILE A 48 2.31 5.82 0.82
CA ILE A 48 0.91 6.01 1.21
C ILE A 48 0.06 6.27 -0.03
N ALA A 49 0.45 7.20 -0.89
CA ALA A 49 -0.27 7.49 -2.14
C ALA A 49 -0.40 6.24 -3.02
N THR A 50 0.66 5.42 -3.10
CA THR A 50 0.64 4.14 -3.83
C THR A 50 -0.32 3.13 -3.19
N GLN A 51 -0.41 3.07 -1.85
CA GLN A 51 -1.35 2.18 -1.17
C GLN A 51 -2.79 2.65 -1.34
N LEU A 52 -3.06 3.95 -1.21
CA LEU A 52 -4.39 4.52 -1.40
C LEU A 52 -4.91 4.26 -2.81
N ASN A 53 -4.08 4.42 -3.84
CA ASN A 53 -4.44 4.10 -5.22
C ASN A 53 -4.73 2.60 -5.49
N ARG A 54 -4.36 1.70 -4.57
CA ARG A 54 -4.68 0.26 -4.68
C ARG A 54 -6.00 -0.10 -4.02
N LEU A 55 -6.49 0.74 -3.11
CA LEU A 55 -7.76 0.51 -2.43
C LEU A 55 -8.91 0.89 -3.36
N PRO A 56 -10.06 0.21 -3.26
CA PRO A 56 -11.25 0.59 -4.01
C PRO A 56 -11.82 1.92 -3.49
N ASP A 57 -12.38 2.74 -4.40
CA ASP A 57 -13.11 3.97 -4.08
C ASP A 57 -14.52 3.66 -3.51
N CYS A 58 -14.60 2.88 -2.43
CA CYS A 58 -15.84 2.56 -1.72
C CYS A 58 -15.58 2.33 -0.24
N ASP A 59 -16.64 2.32 0.56
CA ASP A 59 -16.55 1.86 1.95
C ASP A 59 -16.13 0.38 1.99
N TRP A 60 -15.09 0.11 2.77
CA TRP A 60 -14.47 -1.20 2.83
C TRP A 60 -14.12 -1.58 4.26
N VAL A 61 -14.11 -2.89 4.51
CA VAL A 61 -13.68 -3.45 5.80
C VAL A 61 -12.49 -4.38 5.60
N HIS A 62 -11.54 -4.30 6.52
CA HIS A 62 -10.39 -5.18 6.56
C HIS A 62 -10.73 -6.43 7.36
N LEU A 63 -10.76 -7.59 6.71
CA LEU A 63 -11.01 -8.87 7.38
C LEU A 63 -9.68 -9.58 7.65
N VAL A 64 -9.46 -9.96 8.91
CA VAL A 64 -8.29 -10.71 9.35
C VAL A 64 -8.74 -12.07 9.87
N PHE A 65 -8.09 -13.12 9.38
CA PHE A 65 -8.33 -14.49 9.83
C PHE A 65 -7.19 -14.95 10.73
N THR A 66 -7.53 -15.42 11.93
CA THR A 66 -6.62 -16.19 12.76
C THR A 66 -6.59 -17.64 12.30
N LEU A 67 -5.41 -18.13 11.93
CA LEU A 67 -5.23 -19.50 11.48
C LEU A 67 -5.11 -20.43 12.71
N PRO A 68 -5.91 -21.52 12.80
CA PRO A 68 -5.80 -22.48 13.89
C PRO A 68 -4.43 -23.18 13.88
N ASP A 69 -4.02 -23.67 15.04
CA ASP A 69 -2.73 -24.34 15.30
C ASP A 69 -2.49 -25.55 14.39
N THR A 70 -3.57 -26.27 14.07
CA THR A 70 -3.55 -27.42 13.14
C THR A 70 -3.01 -27.07 11.75
N LEU A 71 -3.12 -25.81 11.32
CA LEU A 71 -2.67 -25.34 10.00
C LEU A 71 -1.33 -24.60 10.05
N TRP A 72 -0.71 -24.45 11.23
CA TRP A 72 0.61 -23.83 11.34
C TRP A 72 1.73 -24.51 10.54
N PRO A 73 1.74 -25.84 10.32
CA PRO A 73 2.73 -26.48 9.46
C PRO A 73 2.78 -25.90 8.04
N VAL A 74 1.68 -25.30 7.55
CA VAL A 74 1.64 -24.68 6.22
C VAL A 74 2.61 -23.50 6.10
N PHE A 75 2.90 -22.79 7.19
CA PHE A 75 3.88 -21.69 7.16
C PHE A 75 5.31 -22.15 6.84
N LYS A 76 5.62 -23.44 6.98
CA LYS A 76 6.90 -24.01 6.55
C LYS A 76 7.05 -24.03 5.02
N HIS A 77 5.94 -24.01 4.30
CA HIS A 77 5.87 -24.08 2.85
C HIS A 77 5.31 -22.77 2.29
N ARG A 78 6.21 -21.80 2.06
CA ARG A 78 5.84 -20.42 1.67
C ARG A 78 4.97 -20.33 0.41
N TRP A 79 5.07 -21.31 -0.49
CA TRP A 79 4.28 -21.40 -1.72
C TRP A 79 2.82 -21.79 -1.49
N LEU A 80 2.48 -22.46 -0.37
CA LEU A 80 1.10 -22.81 -0.02
C LEU A 80 0.30 -21.65 0.59
N LEU A 81 0.97 -20.58 1.01
CA LEU A 81 0.32 -19.45 1.68
C LEU A 81 -0.70 -18.77 0.77
N ASP A 82 -0.41 -18.69 -0.53
CA ASP A 82 -1.32 -18.11 -1.51
C ASP A 82 -2.64 -18.88 -1.59
N ASP A 83 -2.55 -20.22 -1.67
CA ASP A 83 -3.70 -21.11 -1.71
C ASP A 83 -4.54 -21.07 -0.44
N VAL A 84 -3.92 -21.04 0.73
CA VAL A 84 -4.64 -20.92 2.01
C VAL A 84 -5.48 -19.64 2.05
N CYS A 85 -4.91 -18.54 1.58
CA CYS A 85 -5.58 -17.25 1.58
C CYS A 85 -6.70 -17.20 0.55
N ARG A 86 -6.49 -17.79 -0.64
CA ARG A 86 -7.53 -17.96 -1.65
C ARG A 86 -8.70 -18.78 -1.11
N LEU A 87 -8.43 -19.93 -0.49
CA LEU A 87 -9.46 -20.80 0.10
C LEU A 87 -10.23 -20.10 1.23
N ALA A 88 -9.57 -19.28 2.04
CA ALA A 88 -10.24 -18.48 3.08
C ALA A 88 -11.25 -17.49 2.46
N VAL A 89 -10.86 -16.80 1.40
CA VAL A 89 -11.74 -15.87 0.66
C VAL A 89 -12.91 -16.61 0.00
N GLU A 90 -12.65 -17.76 -0.62
CA GLU A 90 -13.69 -18.60 -1.24
C GLU A 90 -14.71 -19.09 -0.22
N ASN A 91 -14.26 -19.53 0.97
CA ASN A 91 -15.15 -19.93 2.05
C ASN A 91 -15.97 -18.76 2.60
N LEU A 92 -15.37 -17.57 2.72
CA LEU A 92 -16.10 -16.36 3.10
C LEU A 92 -17.19 -16.03 2.08
N LEU A 93 -16.87 -16.09 0.78
CA LEU A 93 -17.82 -15.88 -0.30
C LEU A 93 -18.94 -16.92 -0.31
N TYR A 94 -18.60 -18.18 -0.07
CA TYR A 94 -19.56 -19.27 0.04
C TYR A 94 -20.53 -19.03 1.21
N ALA A 95 -20.02 -18.68 2.39
CA ALA A 95 -20.82 -18.36 3.56
C ALA A 95 -21.72 -17.13 3.35
N ALA A 96 -21.18 -16.07 2.73
CA ALA A 96 -21.93 -14.86 2.40
C ALA A 96 -23.11 -15.13 1.44
N ARG A 97 -22.93 -16.02 0.45
CA ARG A 97 -24.01 -16.41 -0.47
C ARG A 97 -25.12 -17.20 0.21
N LYS A 98 -24.81 -17.91 1.30
CA LYS A 98 -25.76 -18.74 2.05
C LYS A 98 -26.61 -17.89 3.02
N GLN A 99 -26.13 -16.73 3.42
CA GLN A 99 -26.87 -15.77 4.24
C GLN A 99 -27.66 -14.80 3.34
N VAL A 100 -28.94 -15.10 3.14
CA VAL A 100 -29.87 -14.28 2.34
C VAL A 100 -30.13 -12.95 3.08
N GLY A 101 -29.36 -11.91 2.77
CA GLY A 101 -29.60 -10.58 3.33
C GLY A 101 -28.48 -9.55 3.12
N THR A 102 -27.24 -9.97 2.87
CA THR A 102 -26.11 -9.02 2.71
C THR A 102 -25.31 -9.35 1.46
N ARG A 103 -25.46 -8.51 0.43
CA ARG A 103 -24.80 -8.68 -0.87
C ARG A 103 -23.42 -8.04 -0.81
N TYR A 104 -22.43 -8.75 -0.29
CA TYR A 104 -21.03 -8.32 -0.35
C TYR A 104 -20.52 -8.44 -1.80
N LEU A 105 -20.26 -7.30 -2.45
CA LEU A 105 -19.54 -7.28 -3.73
C LEU A 105 -18.05 -7.33 -3.45
N LEU A 106 -17.51 -8.54 -3.24
CA LEU A 106 -16.06 -8.74 -3.27
C LEU A 106 -15.59 -8.57 -4.72
N ARG A 107 -15.18 -7.36 -5.08
CA ARG A 107 -14.60 -7.07 -6.39
C ARG A 107 -13.18 -7.62 -6.42
N HIS A 108 -13.06 -8.86 -6.87
CA HIS A 108 -11.83 -9.61 -7.17
C HIS A 108 -10.86 -9.75 -5.98
N PRO A 109 -10.43 -10.96 -5.59
CA PRO A 109 -9.32 -11.10 -4.67
C PRO A 109 -8.09 -10.48 -5.34
N TYR A 110 -7.74 -9.25 -5.00
CA TYR A 110 -6.44 -8.70 -5.33
C TYR A 110 -5.46 -9.42 -4.39
N VAL A 111 -5.02 -10.59 -4.84
CA VAL A 111 -3.91 -11.31 -4.24
C VAL A 111 -2.69 -10.40 -4.39
N TRP A 112 -2.27 -9.80 -3.29
CA TRP A 112 -1.14 -8.88 -3.23
C TRP A 112 0.11 -9.57 -3.78
N PRO A 113 0.67 -9.12 -4.92
CA PRO A 113 1.93 -9.67 -5.38
C PRO A 113 3.03 -9.12 -4.46
N SER A 114 3.62 -10.04 -3.70
CA SER A 114 4.81 -9.91 -2.86
C SER A 114 4.65 -9.38 -1.42
N SER A 115 4.62 -10.37 -0.51
CA SER A 115 5.48 -10.47 0.69
C SER A 115 4.99 -10.02 2.06
N GLN A 116 3.85 -9.35 2.26
CA GLN A 116 3.35 -9.09 3.62
C GLN A 116 1.82 -9.16 3.70
N LEU A 117 1.34 -10.19 4.42
CA LEU A 117 -0.03 -10.43 4.89
C LEU A 117 -1.12 -10.48 3.80
N ALA A 118 -1.77 -11.63 3.68
CA ALA A 118 -2.95 -11.76 2.85
C ALA A 118 -4.12 -10.99 3.48
N SER A 119 -4.26 -9.74 3.07
CA SER A 119 -5.45 -8.93 3.32
C SER A 119 -6.41 -9.11 2.15
N ALA A 120 -7.61 -9.59 2.43
CA ALA A 120 -8.74 -9.46 1.53
C ALA A 120 -9.50 -8.18 1.91
N CYS A 121 -9.44 -7.16 1.06
CA CYS A 121 -10.30 -5.99 1.21
C CYS A 121 -11.68 -6.31 0.64
N ALA A 122 -12.71 -6.22 1.49
CA ALA A 122 -14.09 -6.39 1.07
C ALA A 122 -14.73 -5.01 0.87
N CYS A 123 -15.16 -4.69 -0.35
CA CYS A 123 -16.03 -3.54 -0.58
C CYS A 123 -17.40 -3.87 0.01
N VAL A 124 -17.79 -3.15 1.05
CA VAL A 124 -19.13 -3.24 1.63
C VAL A 124 -19.93 -2.16 0.94
N SER A 125 -20.57 -2.50 -0.17
CA SER A 125 -21.63 -1.64 -0.70
C SER A 125 -22.81 -1.75 0.26
N ASP A 126 -22.82 -0.87 1.26
CA ASP A 126 -23.94 -0.69 2.18
C ASP A 126 -25.12 -0.16 1.37
N LEU A 127 -26.09 -1.02 1.07
CA LEU A 127 -27.39 -0.63 0.52
C LEU A 127 -28.28 -0.08 1.65
N ARG A 128 -27.74 0.88 2.44
CA ARG A 128 -28.51 1.73 3.34
C ARG A 128 -28.64 3.11 2.72
N SER A 129 -29.38 3.17 1.63
CA SER A 129 -30.03 4.39 1.16
C SER A 129 -31.45 4.00 0.79
N GLU A 130 -32.38 4.35 1.70
CA GLU A 130 -33.83 4.54 1.53
C GLU A 130 -34.67 3.44 0.83
#